data_AF-A0A8H5RKN2-F1
#
_entry.id   AF-A0A8H5RKN2-F1
#
_cell.length_a   1.000
_cell.length_b   1.000
_cell.length_c   1.000
_cell.angle_alpha   90.00
_cell.angle_beta   90.00
_cell.angle_gamma   90.00
#
_symmetry.space_group_name_H-M   'P 1'
#
loop_
_entity.id
_entity.type
_entity.pdbx_description
1 polymer ?
#
loop_
_entity_poly.entity_id
_entity_poly.type
_entity_poly.pdbx_seq_one_letter_code
_entity_poly.pdbx_strand_id
1 'polypeptide(L)'
;MARLNPTSWTFDIDRYINPFIPSPPWQHIPCPIAYIFGYRRDKPKSIGTILPVIWAFIGIFIALSVIELASERIPSFVERGAPIIVGSFGAGAVLEFYAIESPLAQPRNFFGGQLIAATIGVSIGKLFLLSSDFHSIQWLGGAISCATVTSIMALTKTIHPPAGATGLLAVVDNRLLDLGWFFIPVVLFNCTIMFGVALLVNNIQRAYPVYWWTPEDLRGAKTEGQRESVDEEKGRATEESDSERHERHDGREIVMKPGGSLVLPQNLFLMQEELQLLEEIANRL
;
A
#
# COMPACT_ATOMS: atom_id res chain seq x y z
N MET A 1 -4.25 -39.38 7.97
CA MET A 1 -4.23 -38.26 7.00
C MET A 1 -4.63 -37.00 7.74
N ALA A 2 -3.69 -36.08 8.00
CA ALA A 2 -4.01 -34.78 8.57
C ALA A 2 -4.96 -34.06 7.60
N ARG A 3 -6.16 -33.70 8.07
CA ARG A 3 -7.10 -32.90 7.28
C ARG A 3 -6.47 -31.52 7.13
N LEU A 4 -6.06 -31.16 5.91
CA LEU A 4 -5.67 -29.79 5.60
C LEU A 4 -6.88 -28.90 5.92
N ASN A 5 -6.70 -27.89 6.78
CA ASN A 5 -7.74 -26.93 7.13
C ASN A 5 -7.40 -25.59 6.44
N PRO A 6 -7.99 -25.26 5.29
CA PRO A 6 -7.63 -24.05 4.53
C PRO A 6 -7.82 -22.76 5.31
N THR A 7 -8.67 -22.76 6.35
CA THR A 7 -8.92 -21.57 7.18
C THR A 7 -7.75 -21.22 8.11
N SER A 8 -6.80 -22.13 8.33
CA SER A 8 -5.60 -21.85 9.15
C SER A 8 -4.41 -21.36 8.33
N TRP A 9 -4.55 -21.20 7.01
CA TRP A 9 -3.47 -20.73 6.16
C TRP A 9 -3.39 -19.20 6.21
N THR A 10 -2.53 -18.69 7.08
CA THR A 10 -2.21 -17.27 7.15
C THR A 10 -0.81 -17.05 6.57
N PHE A 11 -0.72 -16.20 5.55
CA PHE A 11 0.56 -15.75 5.00
C PHE A 11 0.66 -14.25 5.20
N ASP A 12 1.66 -13.84 5.96
CA ASP A 12 1.98 -12.45 6.18
C ASP A 12 3.44 -12.18 5.83
N ILE A 13 3.66 -11.48 4.71
CA ILE A 13 4.99 -11.12 4.25
C ILE A 13 5.69 -10.09 5.17
N ASP A 14 4.91 -9.28 5.88
CA ASP A 14 5.44 -8.20 6.73
C ASP A 14 6.20 -8.77 7.94
N ARG A 15 5.80 -9.96 8.42
CA ARG A 15 6.55 -10.68 9.47
C ARG A 15 8.02 -10.93 9.09
N TYR A 16 8.28 -11.12 7.81
CA TYR A 16 9.64 -11.39 7.30
C TYR A 16 10.37 -10.12 6.88
N ILE A 17 9.65 -9.11 6.39
CA ILE A 17 10.24 -7.89 5.83
C ILE A 17 10.45 -6.82 6.90
N ASN A 18 9.47 -6.57 7.77
CA ASN A 18 9.48 -5.47 8.74
C ASN A 18 10.73 -5.44 9.66
N PRO A 19 11.30 -6.58 10.10
CA PRO A 19 12.52 -6.57 10.91
C PRO A 19 13.74 -5.93 10.24
N PHE A 20 13.78 -5.93 8.91
CA PHE A 20 14.89 -5.38 8.13
C PHE A 20 14.69 -3.91 7.77
N ILE A 21 13.50 -3.34 8.02
CA ILE A 21 13.17 -1.99 7.58
C ILE A 21 13.52 -0.99 8.68
N PRO A 22 14.39 -0.01 8.38
CA PRO A 22 14.73 1.01 9.36
C PRO A 22 13.53 1.92 9.63
N SER A 23 13.42 2.39 10.88
CA SER A 23 12.47 3.45 11.19
C SER A 23 12.77 4.71 10.37
N PRO A 24 11.75 5.48 9.95
CA PRO A 24 11.97 6.65 9.12
C PRO A 24 12.88 7.71 9.79
N PRO A 25 13.83 8.32 9.06
CA PRO A 25 14.83 9.23 9.63
C PRO A 25 14.31 10.66 9.84
N TRP A 26 13.02 10.87 10.14
CA TRP A 26 12.40 12.20 10.21
C TRP A 26 13.07 13.16 11.21
N GLN A 27 13.75 12.61 12.23
CA GLN A 27 14.47 13.40 13.22
C GLN A 27 15.72 14.11 12.67
N HIS A 28 16.29 13.63 11.55
CA HIS A 28 17.52 14.16 10.96
C HIS A 28 17.26 15.08 9.76
N ILE A 29 16.03 15.16 9.27
CA ILE A 29 15.66 15.89 8.05
C ILE A 29 15.14 17.28 8.43
N PRO A 30 15.55 18.37 7.73
CA PRO A 30 15.00 19.70 7.95
C PRO A 30 13.47 19.72 7.82
N CYS A 31 12.80 20.45 8.71
CA CYS A 31 11.34 20.44 8.81
C CYS A 31 10.60 20.72 7.48
N PRO A 32 11.02 21.67 6.62
CA PRO A 32 10.33 21.92 5.35
C PRO A 32 10.37 20.71 4.41
N ILE A 33 11.48 19.99 4.40
CA ILE A 33 11.64 18.79 3.58
C ILE A 33 10.79 17.68 4.19
N ALA A 34 10.94 17.39 5.48
CA ALA A 34 10.16 16.37 6.17
C ALA A 34 8.64 16.58 5.99
N TYR A 35 8.20 17.85 5.96
CA TYR A 35 6.81 18.23 5.73
C TYR A 35 6.28 17.76 4.36
N ILE A 36 7.07 17.87 3.29
CA ILE A 36 6.69 17.37 1.95
C ILE A 36 6.60 15.84 1.93
N PHE A 37 7.38 15.14 2.77
CA PHE A 37 7.36 13.68 2.87
C PHE A 37 6.27 13.15 3.84
N GLY A 38 5.29 13.99 4.20
CA GLY A 38 4.14 13.60 5.03
C GLY A 38 4.38 13.74 6.55
N TYR A 39 5.59 14.08 7.00
CA TYR A 39 5.85 14.24 8.43
C TYR A 39 5.09 15.45 8.99
N ARG A 40 4.35 15.23 10.09
CA ARG A 40 3.61 16.26 10.82
C ARG A 40 3.94 16.19 12.30
N ARG A 41 4.17 17.35 12.93
CA ARG A 41 4.33 17.45 14.39
C ARG A 41 2.97 17.42 15.10
N ASP A 42 1.98 18.07 14.50
CA ASP A 42 0.61 18.17 14.99
C ASP A 42 -0.36 17.48 14.04
N LYS A 43 -1.49 17.00 14.56
CA LYS A 43 -2.55 16.41 13.73
C LYS A 43 -3.06 17.46 12.73
N PRO A 44 -3.10 17.16 11.42
CA PRO A 44 -3.69 18.10 10.45
C PRO A 44 -5.13 18.38 10.85
N LYS A 45 -5.52 19.66 10.78
CA LYS A 45 -6.90 20.07 11.07
C LYS A 45 -7.83 19.44 10.03
N SER A 46 -8.98 18.95 10.46
CA SER A 46 -10.03 18.49 9.55
C SER A 46 -10.42 19.64 8.64
N ILE A 47 -10.15 19.47 7.35
CA ILE A 47 -10.60 20.38 6.32
C ILE A 47 -11.98 19.88 5.85
N GLY A 48 -13.00 20.74 5.90
CA GLY A 48 -14.35 20.38 5.49
C GLY A 48 -14.40 19.86 4.04
N THR A 49 -15.51 19.24 3.64
CA THR A 49 -15.61 18.39 2.44
C THR A 49 -15.23 19.04 1.10
N ILE A 50 -15.43 20.35 0.94
CA ILE A 50 -15.22 21.04 -0.34
C ILE A 50 -13.73 21.21 -0.68
N LEU A 51 -12.91 21.48 0.32
CA LEU A 51 -11.50 21.82 0.11
C LEU A 51 -10.66 20.61 -0.38
N PRO A 52 -10.81 19.38 0.16
CA PRO A 52 -10.24 18.17 -0.43
C PRO A 52 -10.63 17.96 -1.89
N VAL A 53 -11.87 18.28 -2.29
CA VAL A 53 -12.34 18.14 -3.68
C VAL A 53 -11.61 19.13 -4.60
N ILE A 54 -11.45 20.38 -4.17
CA ILE A 54 -10.70 21.40 -4.93
C ILE A 54 -9.23 20.96 -5.08
N TRP A 55 -8.59 20.53 -3.99
CA TRP A 55 -7.22 20.03 -4.05
C TRP A 55 -7.07 18.77 -4.88
N ALA A 56 -8.05 17.87 -4.83
CA ALA A 56 -8.06 16.68 -5.67
C ALA A 56 -8.16 17.07 -7.15
N PHE A 57 -9.05 17.99 -7.51
CA PHE A 57 -9.17 18.49 -8.88
C PHE A 57 -7.85 19.09 -9.37
N ILE A 58 -7.26 20.01 -8.60
CA ILE A 58 -5.99 20.66 -8.95
C ILE A 58 -4.86 19.64 -9.07
N GLY A 59 -4.75 18.72 -8.11
CA GLY A 59 -3.70 17.71 -8.08
C GLY A 59 -3.79 16.72 -9.25
N ILE A 60 -4.99 16.18 -9.51
CA ILE A 60 -5.26 15.29 -10.64
C ILE A 60 -4.96 16.01 -11.95
N PHE A 61 -5.46 17.23 -12.13
CA PHE A 61 -5.24 18.00 -13.35
C PHE A 61 -3.76 18.24 -13.62
N ILE A 62 -2.99 18.69 -12.62
CA ILE A 62 -1.56 18.92 -12.76
C ILE A 62 -0.82 17.61 -13.03
N ALA A 63 -1.07 16.56 -12.26
CA ALA A 63 -0.36 15.30 -12.38
C ALA A 63 -0.58 14.64 -13.74
N LEU A 64 -1.84 14.52 -14.18
CA LEU A 64 -2.15 13.95 -15.49
C LEU A 64 -1.62 14.83 -16.62
N SER A 65 -1.77 16.16 -16.55
CA SER A 65 -1.22 17.05 -17.59
C SER A 65 0.29 16.92 -17.73
N VAL A 66 1.03 16.81 -16.62
CA VAL A 66 2.49 16.65 -16.66
C VAL A 66 2.88 15.27 -17.21
N ILE A 67 2.16 14.21 -16.83
CA ILE A 67 2.39 12.86 -17.38
C ILE A 67 2.13 12.84 -18.88
N GLU A 68 0.97 13.33 -19.32
CA GLU A 68 0.58 13.35 -20.74
C GLU A 68 1.56 14.20 -21.57
N LEU A 69 1.92 15.38 -21.09
CA LEU A 69 2.91 16.23 -21.74
C LEU A 69 4.29 15.56 -21.81
N ALA A 70 4.74 14.90 -20.73
CA ALA A 70 6.00 14.18 -20.73
C ALA A 70 5.98 13.02 -21.73
N SER A 71 4.88 12.25 -21.77
CA SER A 71 4.70 11.15 -22.73
C SER A 71 4.73 11.61 -24.18
N GLU A 72 4.17 12.79 -24.50
CA GLU A 72 4.19 13.35 -25.86
C GLU A 72 5.55 13.95 -26.24
N ARG A 73 6.35 14.41 -25.27
CA ARG A 73 7.58 15.16 -25.55
C ARG A 73 8.85 14.33 -25.45
N ILE A 74 8.83 13.20 -24.73
CA ILE A 74 10.00 12.33 -24.59
C ILE A 74 10.16 11.49 -25.88
N PRO A 75 11.24 11.69 -26.68
CA PRO A 75 11.40 11.02 -27.97
C PRO A 75 11.37 9.49 -27.83
N SER A 76 12.02 8.95 -26.80
CA SER A 76 12.05 7.51 -26.53
C SER A 76 10.67 6.88 -26.34
N PHE A 77 9.68 7.64 -25.87
CA PHE A 77 8.32 7.14 -25.66
C PHE A 77 7.52 7.20 -26.97
N VAL A 78 7.66 8.31 -27.70
CA VAL A 78 7.01 8.54 -28.99
C VAL A 78 7.51 7.56 -30.05
N GLU A 79 8.84 7.40 -30.18
CA GLU A 79 9.47 6.49 -31.16
C GLU A 79 9.06 5.03 -30.96
N ARG A 80 8.77 4.65 -29.71
CA ARG A 80 8.34 3.28 -29.34
C ARG A 80 6.82 3.12 -29.32
N GLY A 81 6.06 4.16 -29.69
CA GLY A 81 4.60 4.11 -29.77
C GLY A 81 3.88 4.02 -28.42
N ALA A 82 4.54 4.38 -27.31
CA ALA A 82 3.94 4.38 -25.99
C ALA A 82 2.67 5.25 -25.96
N PRO A 83 1.59 4.82 -25.27
CA PRO A 83 0.40 5.65 -25.17
C PRO A 83 0.69 6.90 -24.33
N ILE A 84 -0.04 7.97 -24.62
CA ILE A 84 0.05 9.25 -23.89
C ILE A 84 -0.19 9.01 -22.38
N ILE A 85 -1.18 8.17 -22.06
CA ILE A 85 -1.45 7.71 -20.72
C ILE A 85 -2.11 6.33 -20.72
N VAL A 86 -1.84 5.54 -19.69
CA VAL A 86 -2.54 4.28 -19.43
C VAL A 86 -3.75 4.58 -18.56
N GLY A 87 -4.94 4.12 -18.96
CA GLY A 87 -6.19 4.46 -18.27
C GLY A 87 -6.23 4.14 -16.77
N SER A 88 -5.43 3.17 -16.30
CA SER A 88 -5.27 2.86 -14.88
C SER A 88 -4.77 4.04 -14.05
N PHE A 89 -3.94 4.93 -14.60
CA PHE A 89 -3.45 6.11 -13.89
C PHE A 89 -4.57 7.12 -13.58
N GLY A 90 -5.66 7.13 -14.35
CA GLY A 90 -6.85 7.92 -14.01
C GLY A 90 -7.50 7.45 -12.71
N ALA A 91 -7.69 6.14 -12.53
CA ALA A 91 -8.19 5.57 -11.28
C ALA A 91 -7.18 5.72 -10.13
N GLY A 92 -5.88 5.58 -10.43
CA GLY A 92 -4.80 5.88 -9.49
C GLY A 92 -4.84 7.30 -8.97
N ALA A 93 -5.06 8.28 -9.85
CA ALA A 93 -5.13 9.69 -9.46
C ALA A 93 -6.25 9.97 -8.43
N VAL A 94 -7.38 9.26 -8.50
CA VAL A 94 -8.43 9.38 -7.47
C VAL A 94 -7.93 8.92 -6.10
N LEU A 95 -7.19 7.81 -6.03
CA LEU A 95 -6.60 7.33 -4.78
C LEU A 95 -5.55 8.31 -4.25
N GLU A 96 -4.63 8.73 -5.13
CA GLU A 96 -3.48 9.54 -4.75
C GLU A 96 -3.84 11.00 -4.39
N PHE A 97 -4.97 11.54 -4.85
CA PHE A 97 -5.32 12.95 -4.61
C PHE A 97 -6.62 13.18 -3.84
N TYR A 98 -7.57 12.25 -3.90
CA TYR A 98 -8.82 12.35 -3.15
C TYR A 98 -8.80 11.45 -1.91
N ALA A 99 -8.54 10.15 -2.08
CA ALA A 99 -8.55 9.16 -1.01
C ALA A 99 -7.17 8.96 -0.35
N ILE A 100 -6.48 10.06 -0.03
CA ILE A 100 -5.07 10.06 0.40
C ILE A 100 -4.79 9.31 1.71
N GLU A 101 -5.84 9.13 2.54
CA GLU A 101 -5.77 8.40 3.81
C GLU A 101 -5.94 6.89 3.61
N SER A 102 -6.36 6.47 2.41
CA SER A 102 -6.54 5.06 2.09
C SER A 102 -5.20 4.33 2.17
N PRO A 103 -5.13 3.15 2.82
CA PRO A 103 -4.00 2.25 2.71
C PRO A 103 -3.59 1.99 1.25
N LEU A 104 -4.57 1.94 0.34
CA LEU A 104 -4.37 1.63 -1.08
C LEU A 104 -3.61 2.71 -1.87
N ALA A 105 -3.59 3.94 -1.34
CA ALA A 105 -2.90 5.10 -1.91
C ALA A 105 -1.48 5.28 -1.34
N GLN A 106 -1.06 4.45 -0.37
CA GLN A 106 0.25 4.63 0.26
C GLN A 106 1.39 4.20 -0.68
N PRO A 107 2.61 4.74 -0.52
CA PRO A 107 3.67 4.62 -1.53
C PRO A 107 4.06 3.18 -1.85
N ARG A 108 4.12 2.31 -0.84
CA ARG A 108 4.37 0.87 -1.00
C ARG A 108 3.37 0.23 -1.96
N ASN A 109 2.08 0.51 -1.79
CA ASN A 109 1.02 -0.06 -2.61
C ASN A 109 1.06 0.52 -4.01
N PHE A 110 1.19 1.84 -4.13
CA PHE A 110 1.25 2.52 -5.43
C PHE A 110 2.41 2.03 -6.30
N PHE A 111 3.66 2.10 -5.81
CA PHE A 111 4.83 1.69 -6.59
C PHE A 111 4.94 0.17 -6.71
N GLY A 112 4.74 -0.57 -5.61
CA GLY A 112 4.85 -2.02 -5.59
C GLY A 112 3.80 -2.67 -6.49
N GLY A 113 2.55 -2.23 -6.38
CA GLY A 113 1.46 -2.72 -7.22
C GLY A 113 1.69 -2.46 -8.69
N GLN A 114 2.07 -1.24 -9.07
CA GLN A 114 2.32 -0.89 -10.47
C GLN A 114 3.53 -1.62 -11.07
N LEU A 115 4.60 -1.82 -10.29
CA LEU A 115 5.75 -2.62 -10.72
C LEU A 115 5.39 -4.09 -10.96
N ILE A 116 4.66 -4.70 -10.01
CA ILE A 116 4.17 -6.09 -10.14
C ILE A 116 3.28 -6.20 -11.37
N ALA A 117 2.34 -5.27 -11.54
CA ALA A 117 1.40 -5.26 -12.66
C ALA A 117 2.09 -5.16 -14.02
N ALA A 118 3.02 -4.22 -14.18
CA ALA A 118 3.76 -4.06 -15.43
C ALA A 118 4.62 -5.29 -15.72
N THR A 119 5.31 -5.84 -14.72
CA THR A 119 6.20 -7.00 -14.89
C THR A 119 5.42 -8.25 -15.26
N ILE A 120 4.39 -8.60 -14.49
CA ILE A 120 3.59 -9.81 -14.69
C ILE A 120 2.72 -9.67 -15.95
N GLY A 121 2.12 -8.51 -16.18
CA GLY A 121 1.33 -8.25 -17.38
C GLY A 121 2.15 -8.40 -18.67
N VAL A 122 3.34 -7.82 -18.74
CA VAL A 122 4.24 -8.00 -19.88
C VAL A 122 4.70 -9.46 -20.00
N SER A 123 5.01 -10.12 -18.89
CA SER A 123 5.44 -11.53 -18.90
C SER A 123 4.36 -12.45 -19.48
N ILE A 124 3.12 -12.28 -19.05
CA ILE A 124 1.97 -13.05 -19.55
C ILE A 124 1.68 -12.68 -21.00
N GLY A 125 1.68 -11.39 -21.35
CA GLY A 125 1.50 -10.94 -22.72
C GLY A 125 2.53 -11.56 -23.68
N LYS A 126 3.82 -11.51 -23.32
CA LYS A 126 4.90 -12.13 -24.10
C LYS A 126 4.77 -13.65 -24.17
N LEU A 127 4.37 -14.32 -23.09
CA LEU A 127 4.14 -15.77 -23.10
C LEU A 127 3.01 -16.16 -24.05
N PHE A 128 1.90 -15.42 -24.03
CA PHE A 128 0.75 -15.68 -24.90
C PHE A 128 1.07 -15.43 -26.38
N LEU A 129 1.94 -14.46 -26.69
CA LEU A 129 2.42 -14.19 -28.05
C LEU A 129 3.21 -15.34 -28.69
N LEU A 130 3.66 -16.34 -27.92
CA LEU A 130 4.28 -17.56 -28.49
C LEU A 130 3.25 -18.48 -29.17
N SER A 131 1.96 -18.32 -28.87
CA SER A 131 0.89 -19.12 -29.47
C SER A 131 0.50 -18.58 -30.85
N SER A 132 0.33 -19.46 -31.83
CA SER A 132 -0.19 -19.12 -33.16
C SER A 132 -1.62 -18.55 -33.13
N ASP A 133 -2.38 -18.91 -32.10
CA ASP A 133 -3.80 -18.54 -31.95
C ASP A 133 -4.00 -17.35 -31.01
N PHE A 134 -2.94 -16.59 -30.70
CA PHE A 134 -2.92 -15.50 -29.71
C PHE A 134 -4.17 -14.60 -29.75
N HIS A 135 -4.54 -14.10 -30.93
CA HIS A 135 -5.67 -13.19 -31.09
C HIS A 135 -7.01 -13.79 -30.65
N SER A 136 -7.18 -15.11 -30.79
CA SER A 136 -8.40 -15.80 -30.36
C SER A 136 -8.49 -15.99 -28.84
N ILE A 137 -7.34 -16.03 -28.14
CA ILE A 137 -7.23 -16.29 -26.70
C ILE A 137 -6.85 -15.05 -25.88
N GLN A 138 -6.75 -13.88 -26.50
CA GLN A 138 -6.29 -12.64 -25.84
C GLN A 138 -7.16 -12.24 -24.64
N TRP A 139 -8.48 -12.48 -24.72
CA TRP A 139 -9.42 -12.25 -23.61
C TRP A 139 -9.07 -13.08 -22.36
N LEU A 140 -8.59 -14.31 -22.56
CA LEU A 140 -8.16 -15.20 -21.48
C LEU A 140 -6.82 -14.73 -20.90
N GLY A 141 -5.90 -14.26 -21.75
CA GLY A 141 -4.64 -13.66 -21.32
C GLY A 141 -4.86 -12.44 -20.40
N GLY A 142 -5.79 -11.55 -20.77
CA GLY A 142 -6.16 -10.40 -19.93
C GLY A 142 -6.73 -10.81 -18.57
N ALA A 143 -7.62 -11.80 -18.55
CA ALA A 143 -8.21 -12.33 -17.31
C ALA A 143 -7.15 -12.98 -16.39
N ILE A 144 -6.29 -13.84 -16.95
CA ILE A 144 -5.21 -14.50 -16.19
C ILE A 144 -4.21 -13.46 -15.68
N SER A 145 -3.88 -12.45 -16.48
CA SER A 145 -3.01 -11.36 -16.05
C SER A 145 -3.56 -10.60 -14.85
N CYS A 146 -4.80 -10.12 -14.94
CA CYS A 146 -5.45 -9.39 -13.86
C CYS A 146 -5.53 -10.22 -12.57
N ALA A 147 -5.94 -11.50 -12.69
CA ALA A 147 -6.02 -12.41 -11.56
C ALA A 147 -4.65 -12.64 -10.90
N THR A 148 -3.62 -12.94 -11.71
CA THR A 148 -2.26 -13.21 -11.22
C THR A 148 -1.65 -11.97 -10.55
N VAL A 149 -1.79 -10.81 -11.18
CA VAL A 149 -1.34 -9.52 -10.62
C VAL A 149 -2.01 -9.25 -9.28
N THR A 150 -3.33 -9.43 -9.20
CA THR A 150 -4.09 -9.22 -7.97
C THR A 150 -3.67 -10.18 -6.87
N SER A 151 -3.49 -11.47 -7.18
CA SER A 151 -3.03 -12.48 -6.23
C SER A 151 -1.62 -12.16 -5.70
N ILE A 152 -0.68 -11.79 -6.56
CA ILE A 152 0.69 -11.45 -6.15
C ILE A 152 0.69 -10.18 -5.30
N MET A 153 -0.07 -9.14 -5.68
CA MET A 153 -0.21 -7.94 -4.86
C MET A 153 -0.81 -8.24 -3.48
N ALA A 154 -1.80 -9.14 -3.41
CA ALA A 154 -2.39 -9.56 -2.14
C ALA A 154 -1.37 -10.27 -1.24
N LEU A 155 -0.60 -11.21 -1.80
CA LEU A 155 0.45 -11.92 -1.06
C LEU A 155 1.59 -10.99 -0.60
N THR A 156 1.95 -10.01 -1.42
CA THR A 156 3.02 -9.05 -1.11
C THR A 156 2.54 -7.85 -0.28
N LYS A 157 1.25 -7.78 0.05
CA LYS A 157 0.59 -6.64 0.70
C LYS A 157 0.91 -5.32 0.00
N THR A 158 0.87 -5.31 -1.34
CA THR A 158 1.06 -4.12 -2.18
C THR A 158 -0.19 -3.81 -3.01
N ILE A 159 -1.37 -4.08 -2.46
CA ILE A 159 -2.62 -4.03 -3.21
C ILE A 159 -2.95 -2.59 -3.64
N HIS A 160 -2.90 -2.36 -4.95
CA HIS A 160 -3.28 -1.12 -5.60
C HIS A 160 -4.23 -1.44 -6.75
N PRO A 161 -5.56 -1.33 -6.55
CA PRO A 161 -6.54 -1.77 -7.55
C PRO A 161 -6.32 -1.24 -8.98
N PRO A 162 -5.89 0.03 -9.19
CA PRO A 162 -5.55 0.51 -10.53
C PRO A 162 -4.45 -0.30 -11.23
N ALA A 163 -3.50 -0.88 -10.48
CA ALA A 163 -2.47 -1.73 -11.05
C ALA A 163 -3.02 -3.04 -11.63
N GLY A 164 -4.14 -3.56 -11.10
CA GLY A 164 -4.84 -4.69 -11.73
C GLY A 164 -5.26 -4.38 -13.17
N ALA A 165 -5.76 -3.15 -13.42
CA ALA A 165 -6.06 -2.68 -14.76
C ALA A 165 -4.78 -2.47 -15.60
N THR A 166 -3.67 -1.99 -15.02
CA THR A 166 -2.37 -1.90 -15.71
C THR A 166 -1.92 -3.27 -16.25
N GLY A 167 -1.99 -4.31 -15.42
CA GLY A 167 -1.62 -5.67 -15.81
C GLY A 167 -2.54 -6.27 -16.87
N LEU A 168 -3.84 -6.02 -16.77
CA LEU A 168 -4.82 -6.41 -17.79
C LEU A 168 -4.54 -5.72 -19.13
N LEU A 169 -4.35 -4.39 -19.12
CA LEU A 169 -4.09 -3.58 -20.30
C LEU A 169 -2.79 -3.98 -21.01
N ALA A 170 -1.76 -4.37 -20.25
CA ALA A 170 -0.52 -4.90 -20.82
C ALA A 170 -0.71 -6.14 -21.72
N VAL A 171 -1.86 -6.83 -21.63
CA VAL A 171 -2.18 -8.02 -22.43
C VAL A 171 -3.30 -7.77 -23.45
N VAL A 172 -4.26 -6.89 -23.17
CA VAL A 172 -5.40 -6.66 -24.10
C VAL A 172 -5.17 -5.51 -25.08
N ASP A 173 -4.27 -4.58 -24.76
CA ASP A 173 -3.93 -3.47 -25.66
C ASP A 173 -2.71 -3.86 -26.51
N ASN A 174 -2.93 -3.97 -27.83
CA ASN A 174 -1.88 -4.30 -28.79
C ASN A 174 -0.70 -3.30 -28.75
N ARG A 175 -0.96 -2.01 -28.50
CA ARG A 175 0.11 -1.01 -28.38
C ARG A 175 1.01 -1.29 -27.18
N LEU A 176 0.43 -1.72 -26.06
CA LEU A 176 1.18 -2.06 -24.85
C LEU A 176 1.90 -3.40 -24.97
N LEU A 177 1.27 -4.38 -25.63
CA LEU A 177 1.89 -5.66 -25.97
C LEU A 177 3.15 -5.49 -26.83
N ASP A 178 3.06 -4.61 -27.85
CA ASP A 178 4.17 -4.27 -28.74
C ASP A 178 5.29 -3.56 -27.98
N LEU A 179 4.93 -2.62 -27.09
CA LEU A 179 5.87 -1.93 -26.21
C LEU A 179 6.66 -2.91 -25.32
N GLY A 180 6.00 -3.99 -24.88
CA GLY A 180 6.62 -5.10 -24.17
C GLY A 180 7.38 -4.65 -22.92
N TRP A 181 8.65 -5.07 -22.78
CA TRP A 181 9.46 -4.76 -21.60
C TRP A 181 9.72 -3.26 -21.38
N PHE A 182 9.60 -2.43 -22.43
CA PHE A 182 9.70 -0.99 -22.29
C PHE A 182 8.50 -0.38 -21.55
N PHE A 183 7.42 -1.14 -21.37
CA PHE A 183 6.27 -0.71 -20.55
C PHE A 183 6.63 -0.51 -19.08
N ILE A 184 7.53 -1.31 -18.51
CA ILE A 184 7.95 -1.20 -17.10
C ILE A 184 8.53 0.18 -16.78
N PRO A 185 9.58 0.67 -17.47
CA PRO A 185 10.11 2.00 -17.19
C PRO A 185 9.12 3.12 -17.49
N VAL A 186 8.21 2.98 -18.46
CA VAL A 186 7.13 3.96 -18.72
C VAL A 186 6.18 4.05 -17.53
N VAL A 187 5.72 2.91 -17.00
CA VAL A 187 4.84 2.87 -15.82
C VAL A 187 5.54 3.46 -14.60
N LEU A 188 6.79 3.08 -14.33
CA LEU A 188 7.54 3.61 -13.19
C LEU A 188 7.79 5.12 -13.31
N PHE A 189 8.08 5.61 -14.51
CA PHE A 189 8.24 7.04 -14.77
C PHE A 189 6.95 7.81 -14.47
N ASN A 190 5.81 7.30 -14.94
CA ASN A 190 4.50 7.89 -14.65
C ASN A 190 4.19 7.87 -13.15
N CYS A 191 4.54 6.78 -12.44
CA CYS A 191 4.43 6.70 -10.99
C CYS A 191 5.28 7.78 -10.29
N THR A 192 6.54 7.97 -10.70
CA THR A 192 7.41 8.99 -10.11
C THR A 192 6.83 10.40 -10.28
N ILE A 193 6.30 10.75 -11.45
CA ILE A 193 5.67 12.05 -11.67
C ILE A 193 4.41 12.20 -10.82
N MET A 194 3.50 11.22 -10.89
CA MET A 194 2.24 11.24 -10.13
C MET A 194 2.50 11.42 -8.63
N PHE A 195 3.42 10.62 -8.09
CA PHE A 195 3.78 10.65 -6.67
C PHE A 195 4.47 11.97 -6.30
N GLY A 196 5.36 12.49 -7.15
CA GLY A 196 5.98 13.80 -6.93
C GLY A 196 4.94 14.92 -6.81
N VAL A 197 3.96 14.95 -7.70
CA VAL A 197 2.85 15.93 -7.63
C VAL A 197 1.97 15.68 -6.40
N ALA A 198 1.68 14.42 -6.05
CA ALA A 198 0.92 14.05 -4.85
C ALA A 198 1.60 14.55 -3.57
N LEU A 199 2.92 14.36 -3.44
CA LEU A 199 3.69 14.89 -2.32
C LEU A 199 3.63 16.41 -2.24
N LEU A 200 3.65 17.13 -3.36
CA LEU A 200 3.60 18.59 -3.35
C LEU A 200 2.20 19.10 -3.00
N VAL A 201 1.16 18.63 -3.70
CA VAL A 201 -0.20 19.18 -3.60
C VAL A 201 -0.89 18.73 -2.31
N ASN A 202 -0.78 17.44 -1.95
CA ASN A 202 -1.49 16.94 -0.78
C ASN A 202 -0.90 17.48 0.52
N ASN A 203 0.39 17.79 0.56
CA ASN A 203 1.00 18.32 1.77
C ASN A 203 0.74 19.81 2.01
N ILE A 204 0.10 20.56 1.11
CA ILE A 204 -0.18 22.00 1.32
C ILE A 204 -1.08 22.22 2.55
N GLN A 205 -2.15 21.43 2.67
CA GLN A 205 -3.13 21.53 3.76
C GLN A 205 -3.51 20.17 4.38
N ARG A 206 -3.11 19.05 3.76
CA ARG A 206 -3.34 17.69 4.26
C ARG A 206 -1.99 17.05 4.62
N ALA A 207 -2.00 15.77 4.96
CA ALA A 207 -0.78 15.00 5.23
C ALA A 207 -0.77 13.75 4.36
N TYR A 208 0.24 13.61 3.50
CA TYR A 208 0.41 12.45 2.63
C TYR A 208 1.90 12.21 2.36
N PRO A 209 2.39 10.97 2.37
CA PRO A 209 1.69 9.76 2.77
C PRO A 209 1.44 9.72 4.28
N VAL A 210 0.49 8.88 4.70
CA VAL A 210 0.24 8.56 6.12
C VAL A 210 1.37 7.69 6.66
N TYR A 211 1.80 6.71 5.85
CA TYR A 211 2.97 5.88 6.12
C TYR A 211 3.65 5.48 4.82
N TRP A 212 4.95 5.20 4.87
CA TRP A 212 5.74 4.87 3.69
C TRP A 212 5.73 3.38 3.33
N TRP A 213 5.81 2.53 4.36
CA TRP A 213 5.97 1.08 4.17
C TRP A 213 4.91 0.24 4.89
N THR A 214 4.77 0.46 6.19
CA THR A 214 3.80 -0.24 7.02
C THR A 214 3.16 0.76 7.99
N PRO A 215 1.87 0.59 8.32
CA PRO A 215 1.25 1.34 9.43
C PRO A 215 1.75 0.87 10.80
N GLU A 216 2.39 -0.31 10.90
CA GLU A 216 2.88 -0.86 12.16
C GLU A 216 4.07 -0.06 12.72
N ASP A 217 4.11 0.08 14.05
CA ASP A 217 5.26 0.70 14.71
C ASP A 217 6.46 -0.25 14.72
N LEU A 218 7.37 -0.04 13.77
CA LEU A 218 8.63 -0.78 13.62
C LEU A 218 9.56 -0.68 14.84
N ARG A 219 9.31 0.23 15.80
CA ARG A 219 10.08 0.31 17.05
C ARG A 219 9.74 -0.81 18.03
N GLY A 220 8.51 -1.35 17.97
CA GLY A 220 8.05 -2.42 18.86
C GLY A 220 8.56 -3.81 18.47
N ALA A 221 8.68 -4.09 17.17
CA ALA A 221 9.04 -5.41 16.64
C ALA A 221 10.44 -5.89 17.06
N LYS A 222 11.39 -4.97 17.30
CA LYS A 222 12.72 -5.32 17.87
C LYS A 222 12.64 -5.83 19.31
N THR A 223 11.64 -5.40 20.07
CA THR A 223 11.46 -5.78 21.48
C THR A 223 10.82 -7.15 21.62
N GLU A 224 9.92 -7.54 20.72
CA GLU A 224 9.25 -8.85 20.76
C GLU A 224 10.18 -10.00 20.34
N GLY A 225 10.98 -9.82 19.27
CA GLY A 225 12.00 -10.81 18.91
C GLY A 225 13.11 -10.96 19.97
N GLN A 226 13.41 -9.89 20.72
CA GLN A 226 14.29 -9.97 21.89
C GLN A 226 13.60 -10.64 23.08
N ARG A 227 12.30 -10.38 23.34
CA ARG A 227 11.54 -11.05 24.41
C ARG A 227 11.41 -12.55 24.16
N GLU A 228 11.11 -13.00 22.94
CA GLU A 228 11.07 -14.44 22.61
C GLU A 228 12.43 -15.12 22.84
N SER A 229 13.54 -14.47 22.45
CA SER A 229 14.89 -15.01 22.70
C SER A 229 15.26 -15.04 24.20
N VAL A 230 14.77 -14.07 24.97
CA VAL A 230 15.01 -13.98 26.42
C VAL A 230 14.07 -14.90 27.20
N ASP A 231 12.87 -15.17 26.70
CA ASP A 231 11.88 -16.08 27.28
C ASP A 231 12.23 -17.55 26.98
N GLU A 232 12.88 -17.86 25.85
CA GLU A 232 13.51 -19.18 25.61
C GLU A 232 14.73 -19.42 26.53
N GLU A 233 15.54 -18.39 26.78
CA GLU A 233 16.69 -18.46 27.68
C GLU A 233 16.26 -18.54 29.16
N LYS A 234 15.21 -17.81 29.54
CA LYS A 234 14.55 -17.92 30.86
C LYS A 234 13.78 -19.22 31.02
N GLY A 235 13.13 -19.75 29.99
CA GLY A 235 12.42 -21.03 30.03
C GLY A 235 13.33 -22.19 30.44
N ARG A 236 14.62 -22.12 30.10
CA ARG A 236 15.64 -23.07 30.56
C ARG A 236 16.15 -22.85 31.98
N ALA A 237 16.06 -21.62 32.50
CA ALA A 237 16.52 -21.27 33.84
C ALA A 237 15.40 -21.35 34.91
N THR A 238 14.13 -21.39 34.49
CA THR A 238 12.97 -21.27 35.41
C THR A 238 12.32 -22.62 35.75
N GLU A 239 12.85 -23.75 35.27
CA GLU A 239 12.41 -25.09 35.73
C GLU A 239 12.91 -25.42 37.15
N GLU A 240 13.74 -24.58 37.78
CA GLU A 240 14.34 -24.84 39.11
C GLU A 240 13.82 -23.99 40.28
N SER A 241 12.84 -23.10 40.10
CA SER A 241 12.31 -22.36 41.27
C SER A 241 10.81 -22.13 41.20
N ASP A 242 10.16 -22.90 42.05
CA ASP A 242 8.75 -22.95 42.40
C ASP A 242 8.13 -21.60 42.78
N SER A 243 6.80 -21.54 42.60
CA SER A 243 5.82 -20.77 43.37
C SER A 243 5.99 -19.24 43.53
N GLU A 244 5.00 -18.52 42.96
CA GLU A 244 4.32 -17.30 43.45
C GLU A 244 4.25 -16.12 42.45
N ARG A 245 2.98 -15.77 42.16
CA ARG A 245 2.41 -14.41 42.01
C ARG A 245 2.49 -13.61 40.69
N HIS A 246 1.29 -13.04 40.46
CA HIS A 246 0.91 -11.78 39.81
C HIS A 246 0.70 -11.74 38.30
N GLU A 247 -0.59 -11.79 37.94
CA GLU A 247 -1.12 -11.24 36.69
C GLU A 247 -0.77 -9.74 36.59
N ARG A 248 0.06 -9.40 35.60
CA ARG A 248 0.17 -8.05 35.05
C ARG A 248 -0.36 -8.13 33.62
N HIS A 249 -1.54 -7.55 33.38
CA HIS A 249 -2.04 -7.35 32.03
C HIS A 249 -1.17 -6.29 31.31
N ASP A 250 -0.58 -6.70 30.18
CA ASP A 250 0.22 -5.85 29.28
C ASP A 250 -0.70 -4.86 28.54
N GLY A 251 -0.33 -3.59 28.51
CA GLY A 251 -1.17 -2.45 28.10
C GLY A 251 -1.31 -2.29 26.59
N ARG A 252 -1.59 -3.36 25.84
CA ARG A 252 -1.66 -3.34 24.37
C ARG A 252 -2.94 -3.93 23.76
N GLU A 253 -3.82 -4.53 24.56
CA GLU A 253 -5.08 -5.07 24.07
C GLU A 253 -6.23 -4.09 24.24
N ILE A 254 -7.04 -3.92 23.18
CA ILE A 254 -8.37 -3.33 23.29
C ILE A 254 -9.26 -4.39 23.93
N VAL A 255 -9.55 -4.25 25.22
CA VAL A 255 -10.41 -5.21 25.93
C VAL A 255 -11.85 -4.72 25.84
N MET A 256 -12.68 -5.43 25.08
CA MET A 256 -14.13 -5.25 25.06
C MET A 256 -14.74 -6.11 26.17
N LYS A 257 -15.28 -5.47 27.22
CA LYS A 257 -15.93 -6.18 28.32
C LYS A 257 -17.44 -6.30 28.06
N PRO A 258 -18.09 -7.40 28.48
CA PRO A 258 -19.56 -7.52 28.40
C PRO A 258 -20.22 -6.37 29.17
N GLY A 259 -21.09 -5.60 28.50
CA GLY A 259 -21.73 -4.41 29.06
C GLY A 259 -21.22 -3.06 28.52
N GLY A 260 -20.57 -3.03 27.35
CA GLY A 260 -20.31 -1.80 26.59
C GLY A 260 -19.14 -0.94 27.09
N SER A 261 -18.27 -1.46 27.95
CA SER A 261 -17.07 -0.72 28.38
C SER A 261 -15.85 -1.07 27.50
N LEU A 262 -15.34 -0.06 26.80
CA LEU A 262 -14.14 -0.11 25.97
C LEU A 262 -12.92 0.34 26.78
N VAL A 263 -11.94 -0.53 26.97
CA VAL A 263 -10.65 -0.17 27.55
C VAL A 263 -9.63 -0.03 26.42
N LEU A 264 -9.27 1.22 26.12
CA LEU A 264 -8.27 1.55 25.11
C LEU A 264 -6.88 1.64 25.75
N PRO A 265 -5.84 1.08 25.12
CA PRO A 265 -4.47 1.28 25.58
C PRO A 265 -4.04 2.74 25.38
N GLN A 266 -3.22 3.28 26.30
CA GLN A 266 -2.93 4.71 26.41
C GLN A 266 -2.21 5.33 25.17
N ASN A 267 -1.76 4.48 24.26
CA ASN A 267 -1.05 4.83 23.03
C ASN A 267 -1.91 4.69 21.76
N LEU A 268 -3.18 4.26 21.87
CA LEU A 268 -4.10 4.13 20.74
C LEU A 268 -5.04 5.33 20.68
N PHE A 269 -4.90 6.14 19.64
CA PHE A 269 -5.68 7.36 19.44
C PHE A 269 -6.69 7.14 18.32
N LEU A 270 -7.95 6.95 18.69
CA LEU A 270 -9.07 6.74 17.76
C LEU A 270 -9.75 8.07 17.40
N MET A 271 -10.24 8.17 16.17
CA MET A 271 -11.16 9.23 15.76
C MET A 271 -12.51 9.07 16.47
N GLN A 272 -13.28 10.15 16.57
CA GLN A 272 -14.60 10.11 17.22
C GLN A 272 -15.57 9.16 16.50
N GLU A 273 -15.45 9.05 15.18
CA GLU A 273 -16.21 8.12 14.34
C GLU A 273 -15.78 6.66 14.58
N GLU A 274 -14.48 6.40 14.75
CA GLU A 274 -13.96 5.07 15.06
C GLU A 274 -14.32 4.64 16.48
N LEU A 275 -14.30 5.59 17.43
CA LEU A 275 -14.76 5.36 18.80
C LEU A 275 -16.26 5.04 18.83
N GLN A 276 -17.08 5.79 18.09
CA GLN A 276 -18.52 5.54 17.95
C GLN A 276 -18.80 4.18 17.32
N LEU A 277 -18.07 3.80 16.28
CA LEU A 277 -18.19 2.49 15.64
C LEU A 277 -17.78 1.38 16.61
N LEU A 278 -16.69 1.55 17.36
CA LEU A 278 -16.23 0.58 18.34
C LEU A 278 -17.21 0.45 19.51
N GLU A 279 -17.78 1.56 19.99
CA GLU A 279 -18.85 1.56 20.99
C GLU A 279 -20.11 0.87 20.46
N GLU A 280 -20.46 1.09 19.19
CA GLU A 280 -21.60 0.44 18.56
C GLU A 280 -21.39 -1.07 18.40
N ILE A 281 -20.17 -1.51 18.03
CA ILE A 281 -19.79 -2.93 17.98
C ILE A 281 -19.79 -3.52 19.38
N ALA A 282 -19.22 -2.83 20.37
CA ALA A 282 -19.16 -3.27 21.77
C ALA A 282 -20.55 -3.39 22.41
N ASN A 283 -21.52 -2.59 21.98
CA ASN A 283 -22.90 -2.68 22.44
C ASN A 283 -23.71 -3.79 21.75
N ARG A 284 -23.22 -4.31 20.61
CA ARG A 284 -23.87 -5.40 19.85
C ARG A 284 -23.36 -6.80 20.25
N LEU A 285 -22.23 -6.87 20.94
CA LEU A 285 -21.63 -8.09 21.49
C LEU A 285 -22.08 -8.32 22.94
#